data_AF-A0A8T4EW99-F1
#
_entry.id   AF-A0A8T4EW99-F1
#
_cell.length_a   1.000
_cell.length_b   1.000
_cell.length_c   1.000
_cell.angle_alpha   90.00
_cell.angle_beta   90.00
_cell.angle_gamma   90.00
#
_symmetry.space_group_name_H-M   'P 1'
#
loop_
_entity.id
_entity.type
_entity.pdbx_description
1 polymer ?
#
loop_
_entity_poly.entity_id
_entity_poly.type
_entity_poly.pdbx_seq_one_letter_code
_entity_poly.pdbx_strand_id
1 'polypeptide(L)'
;MNVGNYVQRTVGLKDRVGKPLAASSKEGQLAALRRFFTDCQECEWLPRRFDPATRAGDPAQHRRSARPEPRVIADEIWAKLVQPAPNDPERTKMAQCPRRRSSPMISRA
;
A
#
# COMPACT_ATOMS: atom_id res chain seq x y z
N MET A 1 22.58 -20.99 17.18
CA MET A 1 21.50 -20.48 16.32
C MET A 1 22.12 -20.14 14.97
N ASN A 2 21.73 -20.82 13.88
CA ASN A 2 22.36 -20.59 12.57
C ASN A 2 21.74 -19.34 11.91
N VAL A 3 22.57 -18.40 11.45
CA VAL A 3 22.13 -17.21 10.73
C VAL A 3 21.52 -17.68 9.40
N GLY A 4 20.24 -17.41 9.16
CA GLY A 4 19.54 -17.83 7.94
C GLY A 4 18.28 -18.67 8.17
N ASN A 5 17.97 -19.07 9.40
CA ASN A 5 16.63 -19.58 9.72
C ASN A 5 15.64 -18.42 9.79
N TYR A 6 15.29 -17.86 8.62
CA TYR A 6 14.10 -17.04 8.50
C TYR A 6 12.91 -17.91 8.88
N VAL A 7 12.21 -17.52 9.96
CA VAL A 7 11.03 -18.22 10.48
C VAL A 7 9.87 -17.97 9.50
N GLN A 8 9.93 -18.62 8.35
CA GLN A 8 8.79 -18.68 7.43
C GLN A 8 7.81 -19.68 8.02
N ARG A 9 6.59 -19.23 8.31
CA ARG A 9 5.51 -20.08 8.82
C ARG A 9 5.13 -21.10 7.74
N THR A 10 5.74 -22.27 7.78
CA THR A 10 5.53 -23.37 6.81
C THR A 10 4.21 -24.10 6.99
N VAL A 11 3.53 -23.93 8.12
CA VAL A 11 2.27 -24.62 8.47
C VAL A 11 1.17 -24.44 7.41
N GLY A 12 1.04 -23.25 6.81
CA GLY A 12 0.06 -22.97 5.75
C GLY A 12 0.65 -22.98 4.34
N LEU A 13 1.93 -23.30 4.20
CA LEU A 13 2.63 -23.29 2.91
C LEU A 13 2.64 -24.65 2.23
N LYS A 14 2.55 -25.76 3.01
CA LYS A 14 2.63 -27.15 2.52
C LYS A 14 1.71 -27.41 1.31
N ASP A 15 0.46 -26.99 1.37
CA ASP A 15 -0.52 -27.21 0.29
C ASP A 15 -0.34 -26.28 -0.93
N ARG A 16 0.57 -25.29 -0.80
CA ARG A 16 0.85 -24.26 -1.81
C ARG A 16 2.26 -24.38 -2.39
N VAL A 17 3.11 -25.28 -1.86
CA VAL A 17 4.43 -25.57 -2.42
C VAL A 17 4.27 -26.10 -3.84
N GLY A 18 5.04 -25.55 -4.79
CA GLY A 18 4.99 -25.93 -6.21
C GLY A 18 3.87 -25.27 -7.02
N LYS A 19 2.90 -24.59 -6.38
CA LYS A 19 1.88 -23.82 -7.09
C LYS A 19 2.45 -22.45 -7.50
N PRO A 20 2.06 -21.92 -8.68
CA PRO A 20 2.47 -20.58 -9.06
C PRO A 20 1.95 -19.55 -8.05
N LEU A 21 2.79 -18.56 -7.76
CA LEU A 21 2.42 -17.41 -6.92
C LEU A 21 1.22 -16.66 -7.53
N ALA A 22 0.30 -16.23 -6.67
CA ALA A 22 -0.80 -15.35 -7.07
C ALA A 22 -0.24 -14.07 -7.69
N ALA A 23 -0.94 -13.50 -8.66
CA ALA A 23 -0.51 -12.27 -9.35
C ALA A 23 -0.27 -11.11 -8.37
N SER A 24 -1.17 -10.93 -7.39
CA SER A 24 -1.01 -9.93 -6.32
C SER A 24 0.21 -10.19 -5.43
N SER A 25 0.55 -11.45 -5.17
CA SER A 25 1.77 -11.80 -4.43
C SER A 25 3.03 -11.46 -5.23
N LYS A 26 3.04 -11.69 -6.55
CA LYS A 26 4.15 -11.31 -7.43
C LYS A 26 4.31 -9.78 -7.48
N GLU A 27 3.21 -9.05 -7.63
CA GLU A 27 3.20 -7.59 -7.61
C GLU A 27 3.77 -7.05 -6.28
N GLY A 28 3.36 -7.62 -5.15
CA GLY A 28 3.88 -7.25 -3.83
C GLY A 28 5.40 -7.48 -3.69
N GLN A 29 5.93 -8.58 -4.23
CA GLN A 29 7.37 -8.84 -4.24
C GLN A 29 8.12 -7.82 -5.12
N LEU A 30 7.59 -7.49 -6.30
CA LEU A 30 8.18 -6.47 -7.16
C LEU A 30 8.14 -5.08 -6.51
N ALA A 31 7.06 -4.74 -5.81
CA ALA A 31 6.96 -3.49 -5.05
C ALA A 31 8.01 -3.41 -3.93
N ALA A 32 8.22 -4.51 -3.19
CA ALA A 32 9.26 -4.59 -2.17
C ALA A 32 10.68 -4.42 -2.77
N LEU A 33 10.96 -5.05 -3.91
CA LEU A 33 12.24 -4.87 -4.61
C LEU A 33 12.45 -3.43 -5.08
N ARG A 34 11.43 -2.79 -5.66
CA ARG A 34 11.49 -1.37 -6.03
C ARG A 34 11.84 -0.51 -4.82
N ARG A 35 11.15 -0.73 -3.71
CA ARG A 35 11.37 0.03 -2.49
C ARG A 35 12.79 -0.15 -1.94
N PHE A 36 13.27 -1.39 -1.89
CA PHE A 36 14.64 -1.68 -1.46
C PHE A 36 15.68 -0.92 -2.30
N PHE A 37 15.58 -0.95 -3.64
CA PHE A 37 16.52 -0.22 -4.48
C PHE A 37 16.40 1.30 -4.36
N THR A 38 15.19 1.82 -4.17
CA THR A 38 14.98 3.24 -3.85
C THR A 38 15.63 3.60 -2.53
N ASP A 39 15.46 2.80 -1.49
CA ASP A 39 16.07 3.04 -0.17
C ASP A 39 17.61 3.00 -0.27
N CYS A 40 18.18 2.05 -1.03
CA CYS A 40 19.63 2.02 -1.29
C CYS A 40 20.13 3.26 -2.06
N GLN A 41 19.32 3.84 -2.93
CA GLN A 41 19.66 5.09 -3.62
C GLN A 41 19.53 6.31 -2.73
N GLU A 42 18.54 6.34 -1.85
CA GLU A 42 18.37 7.38 -0.83
C GLU A 42 19.52 7.37 0.18
N CYS A 43 20.02 6.18 0.52
CA CYS A 43 21.22 6.01 1.35
C CYS A 43 22.53 6.19 0.57
N GLU A 44 22.49 6.55 -0.72
CA GLU A 44 23.65 6.73 -1.61
C GLU A 44 24.55 5.50 -1.78
N TRP A 45 24.05 4.31 -1.43
CA TRP A 45 24.77 3.04 -1.62
C TRP A 45 24.80 2.60 -3.08
N LEU A 46 23.87 3.10 -3.91
CA LEU A 46 23.75 2.76 -5.33
C LEU A 46 23.60 4.01 -6.20
N PRO A 47 24.29 4.11 -7.35
CA PRO A 47 24.13 5.23 -8.27
C PRO A 47 22.72 5.30 -8.87
N ARG A 48 22.16 6.51 -8.99
CA ARG A 48 20.79 6.79 -9.52
C ARG A 48 20.56 6.45 -10.99
N ARG A 49 21.54 5.87 -11.70
CA ARG A 49 21.37 5.43 -13.11
C ARG A 49 20.45 4.21 -13.23
N PHE A 50 20.22 3.51 -12.12
CA PHE A 50 19.24 2.45 -12.05
C PHE A 50 17.86 3.04 -11.71
N ASP A 51 16.90 3.02 -12.62
CA ASP A 51 15.50 3.32 -12.28
C ASP A 51 14.76 2.03 -11.88
N PRO A 52 14.42 1.83 -10.59
CA PRO A 52 13.71 0.65 -10.12
C PRO A 52 12.28 0.58 -10.68
N ALA A 53 11.62 1.72 -10.91
CA ALA A 53 10.25 1.75 -11.39
C ALA A 53 10.15 1.24 -12.82
N THR A 54 11.12 1.59 -13.67
CA THR A 54 11.18 1.10 -15.05
C THR A 54 11.68 -0.34 -15.13
N ARG A 55 12.75 -0.72 -14.42
CA ARG A 55 13.36 -2.05 -14.57
C ARG A 55 12.65 -3.17 -13.83
N ALA A 56 12.04 -2.87 -12.68
CA ALA A 56 11.22 -3.81 -11.94
C ALA A 56 9.72 -3.52 -12.15
N GLY A 57 9.37 -2.80 -13.21
CA GLY A 57 7.99 -2.46 -13.56
C GLY A 57 7.17 -3.72 -13.84
N ASP A 58 5.96 -3.79 -13.29
CA ASP A 58 5.11 -4.96 -13.45
C ASP A 58 4.51 -4.96 -14.86
N PRO A 59 4.70 -6.02 -15.68
CA PRO A 59 4.09 -6.13 -16.99
C PRO A 59 2.58 -5.92 -16.94
N ALA A 60 2.00 -5.29 -17.96
CA ALA A 60 0.57 -4.98 -18.00
C ALA A 60 -0.33 -6.22 -17.80
N GLN A 61 0.15 -7.40 -18.20
CA GLN A 61 -0.52 -8.67 -17.97
C GLN A 61 -0.72 -8.99 -16.48
N HIS A 62 0.30 -8.81 -15.65
CA HIS A 62 0.19 -9.07 -14.22
C HIS A 62 -0.73 -8.09 -13.52
N ARG A 63 -0.68 -6.80 -13.89
CA ARG A 63 -1.62 -5.80 -13.37
C ARG A 63 -3.09 -6.15 -13.66
N ARG A 64 -3.35 -6.73 -14.85
CA ARG A 64 -4.70 -7.22 -15.19
C ARG A 64 -5.11 -8.41 -14.32
N SER A 65 -4.19 -9.34 -14.06
CA SER A 65 -4.42 -10.53 -13.22
C SER A 65 -4.43 -10.24 -11.72
N ALA A 66 -3.80 -9.16 -11.27
CA ALA A 66 -3.75 -8.73 -9.86
C ALA A 66 -4.98 -7.89 -9.47
N ARG A 67 -5.85 -7.54 -10.43
CA ARG A 67 -7.06 -6.79 -10.16
C ARG A 67 -7.86 -7.53 -9.08
N PRO A 68 -8.21 -6.85 -7.97
CA PRO A 68 -9.02 -7.47 -6.94
C PRO A 68 -10.34 -7.93 -7.56
N GLU A 69 -10.70 -9.18 -7.31
CA GLU A 69 -12.07 -9.63 -7.52
C GLU A 69 -12.90 -9.03 -6.37
N PRO A 70 -13.70 -7.98 -6.61
CA PRO A 70 -14.44 -7.34 -5.55
C PRO A 70 -15.46 -8.36 -5.03
N ARG A 71 -15.35 -8.71 -3.75
CA ARG A 71 -16.36 -9.56 -3.12
C ARG A 71 -17.67 -8.78 -3.15
N VAL A 72 -18.72 -9.37 -3.74
CA VAL A 72 -20.06 -8.79 -3.69
C VAL A 72 -20.49 -8.81 -2.22
N ILE A 73 -20.55 -7.64 -1.61
CA ILE A 73 -21.03 -7.46 -0.24
C ILE A 73 -22.53 -7.21 -0.35
N ALA A 74 -23.33 -8.03 0.36
CA ALA A 74 -24.78 -7.85 0.39
C ALA A 74 -25.16 -6.50 1.02
N ASP A 75 -26.24 -5.89 0.55
CA ASP A 75 -26.69 -4.55 0.99
C ASP A 75 -26.89 -4.46 2.51
N GLU A 76 -27.31 -5.56 3.14
CA GLU A 76 -27.46 -5.66 4.61
C GLU A 76 -26.12 -5.56 5.36
N ILE A 77 -25.03 -6.09 4.80
CA ILE A 77 -23.68 -6.01 5.37
C ILE A 77 -23.11 -4.62 5.11
N TRP A 78 -23.34 -4.06 3.91
CA TRP A 78 -22.98 -2.69 3.57
C TRP A 78 -23.66 -1.68 4.50
N ALA A 79 -24.95 -1.85 4.79
CA ALA A 79 -25.69 -0.98 5.69
C ALA A 79 -25.09 -0.98 7.11
N LYS A 80 -24.61 -2.12 7.61
CA LYS A 80 -23.91 -2.20 8.91
C LYS A 80 -22.55 -1.51 8.89
N LEU A 81 -21.84 -1.51 7.77
CA LEU A 81 -20.54 -0.84 7.62
C LEU A 81 -20.65 0.67 7.44
N VAL A 82 -21.73 1.14 6.80
CA VAL A 82 -21.93 2.56 6.45
C VAL A 82 -22.60 3.35 7.57
N GLN A 83 -23.17 2.69 8.59
CA GLN A 83 -23.75 3.40 9.73
C GLN A 83 -22.70 4.33 10.36
N PRO A 84 -22.93 5.66 10.36
CA PRO A 84 -22.06 6.56 11.09
C PRO A 84 -22.09 6.16 12.56
N ALA A 85 -20.92 6.14 13.21
CA ALA A 85 -20.87 6.01 14.66
C ALA A 85 -21.86 7.00 15.28
N PRO A 86 -22.76 6.57 16.19
CA PRO A 86 -23.79 7.43 16.73
C PRO A 86 -23.14 8.67 17.36
N ASN A 87 -23.51 9.83 16.81
CA ASN A 87 -23.08 11.19 17.15
C ASN A 87 -22.20 11.31 18.40
N ASP A 88 -20.88 11.40 18.18
CA ASP A 88 -19.95 12.01 19.14
C ASP A 88 -20.05 13.55 18.99
N PRO A 89 -20.53 14.28 20.01
CA PRO A 89 -20.70 15.73 19.94
C PRO A 89 -19.39 16.52 19.80
N GLU A 90 -18.20 15.90 19.96
CA GLU A 90 -16.92 16.57 19.69
C GLU A 90 -16.54 16.60 18.20
N ARG A 91 -16.98 15.62 17.41
CA ARG A 91 -16.63 15.51 15.98
C ARG A 91 -17.28 16.60 15.13
N THR A 92 -18.46 17.09 15.52
CA THR A 92 -19.17 18.20 14.88
C THR A 92 -18.51 19.55 15.12
N LYS A 93 -17.73 19.71 16.21
CA LYS A 93 -17.02 20.97 16.50
C LYS A 93 -15.82 21.17 15.59
N MET A 94 -15.16 20.09 15.16
CA MET A 94 -14.04 20.13 14.20
C MET A 94 -14.48 20.50 12.77
N ALA A 95 -15.75 20.24 12.41
CA ALA A 95 -16.31 20.63 11.11
C ALA A 95 -16.72 22.12 11.04
N GLN A 96 -16.82 22.80 12.18
CA GLN A 96 -17.18 24.22 12.31
C GLN A 96 -15.98 25.14 12.59
N CYS A 97 -14.75 24.63 12.58
CA CYS A 97 -13.59 25.51 12.48
C CYS A 97 -13.58 26.18 11.10
N PRO A 98 -13.66 27.52 11.01
CA PRO A 98 -13.48 28.19 9.73
C PRO A 98 -12.08 27.84 9.23
N ARG A 99 -11.99 27.24 8.03
CA ARG A 99 -10.72 27.00 7.36
C ARG A 99 -9.93 28.31 7.41
N ARG A 100 -8.78 28.32 8.08
CA ARG A 100 -7.80 29.41 7.96
C ARG A 100 -7.51 29.56 6.47
N ARG A 101 -8.15 30.55 5.83
CA ARG A 101 -7.65 31.09 4.57
C ARG A 101 -6.28 31.64 4.92
N SER A 102 -5.25 31.01 4.39
CA SER A 102 -3.90 31.56 4.32
C SER A 102 -4.00 33.01 3.84
N SER A 103 -3.65 33.95 4.73
CA SER A 103 -3.47 35.34 4.37
C SER A 103 -2.46 35.45 3.22
N PRO A 104 -2.69 36.31 2.22
CA PRO A 104 -1.64 36.62 1.25
C PRO A 104 -0.49 37.32 1.97
N MET A 105 0.72 36.91 1.60
CA MET A 105 1.97 37.47 2.07
C MET A 105 1.97 38.99 1.94
N ILE A 106 2.44 39.62 3.01
CA ILE A 106 2.93 40.99 3.06
C ILE A 106 3.98 41.15 1.94
N SER A 107 3.66 41.93 0.91
CA SER A 107 4.68 42.53 0.04
C SER A 107 5.26 43.71 0.80
N ARG A 108 6.46 43.51 1.34
CA ARG A 108 7.29 44.57 1.91
C ARG A 108 7.94 45.37 0.76
N ALA A 109 7.90 46.70 0.92
CA ALA A 109 8.82 47.75 0.47
C ALA A 109 9.53 47.58 -0.88
#